data_AF-A0A059Y310-F1
#
_entry.id   AF-A0A059Y310-F1
#
_cell.length_a   1.000
_cell.length_b   1.000
_cell.length_c   1.000
_cell.angle_alpha   90.00
_cell.angle_beta   90.00
_cell.angle_gamma   90.00
#
_symmetry.space_group_name_H-M   'P 1'
#
loop_
_entity.id
_entity.type
_entity.pdbx_description
1 polymer ?
#
loop_
_entity_poly.entity_id
_entity_poly.type
_entity_poly.pdbx_seq_one_letter_code
_entity_poly.pdbx_strand_id
1 'polypeptide(L)'
;MNGISLHNVLNYTMTDLEKYKFVATICRIEKARAKLDEKSSLFSSDRNKMNYTGRSFFSEKFNRALECLEDNYKHLITKEFLEKENNYWYEEFYSKTTYYKYRKNAVNEFLAYYLDKEQTII
;
A
#
# COMPACT_ATOMS: atom_id res chain seq x y z
N MET A 1 23.26 17.06 6.48
CA MET A 1 23.70 15.78 5.87
C MET A 1 22.97 15.64 4.54
N ASN A 2 23.69 15.32 3.46
CA ASN A 2 23.18 15.31 2.09
C ASN A 2 22.09 14.24 1.93
N GLY A 3 20.82 14.66 2.02
CA GLY A 3 19.66 13.83 1.78
C GLY A 3 19.57 13.49 0.30
N ILE A 4 20.20 12.41 -0.12
CA ILE A 4 19.81 11.75 -1.37
C ILE A 4 18.35 11.37 -1.17
N SER A 5 17.43 12.06 -1.86
CA SER A 5 16.00 11.74 -1.80
C SER A 5 15.83 10.24 -2.03
N LEU A 6 15.12 9.55 -1.12
CA LEU A 6 14.92 8.10 -1.19
C LEU A 6 14.35 7.66 -2.56
N HIS A 7 13.56 8.54 -3.18
CA HIS A 7 13.09 8.40 -4.56
C HIS A 7 14.24 8.21 -5.58
N ASN A 8 15.33 8.96 -5.43
CA ASN A 8 16.51 8.87 -6.31
C ASN A 8 17.27 7.55 -6.09
N VAL A 9 17.38 7.10 -4.84
CA VAL A 9 17.97 5.78 -4.54
C VAL A 9 17.14 4.67 -5.17
N LEU A 10 15.82 4.70 -4.99
CA LEU A 10 14.92 3.69 -5.55
C LEU A 10 14.98 3.64 -7.08
N ASN A 11 15.08 4.79 -7.74
CA ASN A 11 15.24 4.86 -9.20
C ASN A 11 16.58 4.31 -9.69
N TYR A 12 17.63 4.43 -8.88
CA TYR A 12 18.94 3.85 -9.20
C TYR A 12 18.98 2.34 -8.96
N THR A 13 18.32 1.86 -7.90
CA THR A 13 18.43 0.46 -7.45
C THR A 13 17.42 -0.48 -8.12
N MET A 14 16.26 0.02 -8.56
CA MET A 14 15.18 -0.82 -9.11
C MET A 14 14.54 -0.20 -10.35
N THR A 15 14.22 -1.03 -11.33
CA THR A 15 13.37 -0.67 -12.46
C THR A 15 11.92 -0.43 -12.02
N ASP A 16 11.15 0.32 -12.82
CA ASP A 16 9.74 0.58 -12.53
C ASP A 16 8.91 -0.72 -12.40
N LEU A 17 9.25 -1.76 -13.17
CA LEU A 17 8.59 -3.06 -13.09
C LEU A 17 8.91 -3.80 -11.79
N GLU A 18 10.16 -3.74 -11.32
CA GLU A 18 10.55 -4.34 -10.04
C GLU A 18 9.84 -3.67 -8.87
N LYS A 19 9.80 -2.34 -8.87
CA LYS A 19 9.05 -1.58 -7.86
C LYS A 19 7.57 -1.95 -7.86
N TYR A 20 6.95 -2.01 -9.03
CA TYR A 20 5.55 -2.43 -9.16
C TYR A 20 5.33 -3.84 -8.57
N LYS A 21 6.18 -4.81 -8.94
CA LYS A 21 6.10 -6.18 -8.41
C LYS A 21 6.33 -6.23 -6.90
N PHE A 22 7.19 -5.36 -6.38
CA PHE A 22 7.48 -5.27 -4.95
C PHE A 22 6.26 -4.75 -4.17
N VAL A 23 5.63 -3.66 -4.64
CA VAL A 23 4.36 -3.16 -4.05
C VAL A 23 3.26 -4.21 -4.12
N ALA A 24 3.09 -4.87 -5.26
CA ALA A 24 2.12 -5.96 -5.41
C ALA A 24 2.37 -7.10 -4.40
N THR A 25 3.64 -7.42 -4.16
CA THR A 25 4.03 -8.45 -3.19
C THR A 25 3.72 -8.02 -1.75
N ILE A 26 4.05 -6.77 -1.37
CA ILE A 26 3.70 -6.19 -0.06
C ILE A 26 2.19 -6.31 0.16
N CYS A 27 1.38 -5.80 -0.78
CA CYS A 27 -0.07 -5.81 -0.69
C CYS A 27 -0.64 -7.24 -0.57
N ARG A 28 -0.07 -8.21 -1.30
CA ARG A 28 -0.47 -9.61 -1.21
C ARG A 28 -0.18 -10.21 0.16
N ILE A 29 0.97 -9.89 0.76
CA ILE A 29 1.34 -10.35 2.11
C ILE A 29 0.41 -9.74 3.15
N GLU A 30 0.17 -8.43 3.08
CA GLU A 30 -0.71 -7.70 4.00
C GLU A 30 -2.14 -8.24 3.94
N LYS A 31 -2.68 -8.51 2.74
CA LYS A 31 -3.99 -9.18 2.58
C LYS A 31 -4.00 -10.60 3.15
N ALA A 32 -2.90 -11.35 3.02
CA ALA A 32 -2.83 -12.69 3.57
C ALA A 32 -2.85 -12.65 5.10
N ARG A 33 -2.13 -11.71 5.72
CA ARG A 33 -2.15 -11.46 7.17
C ARG A 33 -3.54 -11.08 7.65
N ALA A 34 -4.16 -10.09 7.02
CA ALA A 34 -5.53 -9.66 7.30
C ALA A 34 -6.53 -10.83 7.36
N LYS A 35 -6.46 -11.74 6.37
CA LYS A 35 -7.33 -12.92 6.31
C LYS A 35 -7.03 -13.96 7.38
N LEU A 36 -5.76 -14.12 7.77
CA LEU A 36 -5.39 -15.02 8.87
C LEU A 36 -5.90 -14.48 10.20
N ASP A 37 -5.79 -13.18 10.43
CA ASP A 37 -6.29 -12.51 11.63
C ASP A 37 -7.81 -12.61 11.71
N GLU A 38 -8.52 -12.33 10.62
CA GLU A 38 -9.98 -12.53 10.52
C GLU A 38 -10.36 -13.98 10.84
N LYS A 39 -9.69 -14.95 10.20
CA LYS A 39 -9.98 -16.37 10.42
C LYS A 39 -9.70 -16.80 11.86
N SER A 40 -8.60 -16.37 12.47
CA SER A 40 -8.26 -16.68 13.87
C SER A 40 -9.26 -16.06 14.86
N SER A 41 -9.78 -14.86 14.57
CA SER A 41 -10.83 -14.23 15.36
C SER A 41 -12.15 -15.00 15.34
N LEU A 42 -12.49 -15.66 14.22
CA LEU A 42 -13.68 -16.51 14.10
C LEU A 42 -13.55 -17.82 14.90
N PHE A 43 -12.32 -18.33 15.10
CA PHE A 43 -12.08 -19.53 15.90
C PHE A 43 -11.93 -19.27 17.40
N SER A 44 -11.74 -18.01 17.80
CA SER A 44 -11.64 -17.61 19.21
C SER A 44 -13.00 -17.09 19.70
N SER A 45 -13.93 -18.01 19.97
CA SER A 45 -15.27 -17.75 20.54
C SER A 45 -15.27 -17.25 22.00
N ASP A 46 -14.29 -16.46 22.44
CA ASP A 46 -14.18 -15.99 23.83
C ASP A 46 -14.63 -14.53 24.03
N ARG A 47 -15.90 -14.41 24.44
CA ARG A 47 -16.54 -13.49 25.42
C ARG A 47 -16.04 -12.06 25.69
N ASN A 48 -15.24 -11.43 24.86
CA ASN A 48 -14.98 -9.99 24.97
C ASN A 48 -15.28 -9.29 23.65
N LYS A 49 -16.56 -8.95 23.48
CA LYS A 49 -17.05 -7.99 22.49
C LYS A 49 -16.58 -6.58 22.88
N MET A 50 -15.27 -6.39 22.85
CA MET A 50 -14.65 -5.08 22.93
C MET A 50 -14.75 -4.48 21.52
N ASN A 51 -15.26 -3.26 21.41
CA ASN A 51 -15.59 -2.60 20.16
C ASN A 51 -14.37 -2.49 19.22
N TYR A 52 -14.16 -3.46 18.34
CA TYR A 52 -13.19 -3.41 17.26
C TYR A 52 -13.78 -2.66 16.05
N THR A 53 -14.31 -1.47 16.27
CA THR A 53 -14.54 -0.52 15.18
C THR A 53 -13.20 0.15 14.89
N GLY A 54 -12.40 -0.43 13.99
CA GLY A 54 -11.32 0.31 13.33
C GLY A 54 -9.87 -0.14 13.53
N ARG A 55 -9.58 -1.36 14.01
CA ARG A 55 -8.22 -1.89 13.80
C ARG A 55 -8.07 -2.24 12.32
N SER A 56 -7.26 -1.45 11.61
CA SER A 56 -6.84 -1.80 10.25
C SER A 56 -6.25 -3.20 10.27
N PHE A 57 -6.76 -4.07 9.40
CA PHE A 57 -6.28 -5.45 9.23
C PHE A 57 -4.86 -5.52 8.64
N PHE A 58 -4.27 -4.37 8.28
CA PHE A 58 -2.92 -4.27 7.74
C PHE A 58 -1.94 -3.80 8.80
N SER A 59 -0.65 -4.10 8.59
CA SER A 59 0.41 -3.66 9.49
C SER A 59 0.44 -2.13 9.63
N GLU A 60 0.82 -1.64 10.81
CA GLU A 60 0.98 -0.20 11.08
C GLU A 60 1.90 0.45 10.04
N LYS A 61 3.00 -0.22 9.71
CA LYS A 61 3.95 0.22 8.68
C LYS A 61 3.27 0.40 7.31
N PHE A 62 2.43 -0.53 6.92
CA PHE A 62 1.68 -0.45 5.66
C PHE A 62 0.65 0.68 5.67
N ASN A 63 -0.15 0.78 6.74
CA ASN A 63 -1.16 1.83 6.89
C ASN A 63 -0.53 3.21 6.84
N ARG A 64 0.58 3.41 7.56
CA ARG A 64 1.29 4.68 7.57
C ARG A 64 1.80 5.05 6.17
N ALA A 65 2.38 4.10 5.44
CA ALA A 65 2.81 4.34 4.07
C ALA A 65 1.64 4.72 3.15
N LEU A 66 0.47 4.09 3.33
CA LEU A 66 -0.74 4.48 2.60
C LEU A 66 -1.28 5.86 3.02
N GLU A 67 -1.27 6.19 4.31
CA GLU A 67 -1.76 7.46 4.84
C GLU A 67 -0.94 8.65 4.37
N CYS A 68 0.37 8.46 4.14
CA CYS A 68 1.26 9.46 3.57
C CYS A 68 1.00 9.74 2.08
N LEU A 69 0.25 8.88 1.37
CA LEU A 69 -0.08 9.12 -0.04
C LEU A 69 -1.19 10.15 -0.18
N GLU A 70 -1.10 10.96 -1.24
CA GLU A 70 -2.22 11.74 -1.75
C GLU A 70 -3.41 10.82 -2.08
N ASP A 71 -4.63 11.35 -1.95
CA ASP A 71 -5.86 10.56 -2.05
C ASP A 71 -6.00 9.81 -3.38
N ASN A 72 -5.60 10.43 -4.49
CA ASN A 72 -5.60 9.78 -5.80
C ASN A 72 -4.66 8.57 -5.86
N TYR A 73 -3.48 8.67 -5.24
CA TYR A 73 -2.51 7.58 -5.20
C TYR A 73 -2.93 6.50 -4.21
N LYS A 74 -3.49 6.88 -3.06
CA LYS A 74 -4.08 5.94 -2.10
C LYS A 74 -5.21 5.14 -2.74
N HIS A 75 -6.10 5.81 -3.48
CA HIS A 75 -7.17 5.17 -4.24
C HIS A 75 -6.59 4.20 -5.28
N LEU A 76 -5.58 4.64 -6.03
CA LEU A 76 -4.92 3.83 -7.05
C LEU A 76 -4.28 2.57 -6.45
N ILE A 77 -3.48 2.68 -5.38
CA ILE A 77 -2.86 1.53 -4.72
C ILE A 77 -3.93 0.56 -4.20
N THR A 78 -5.00 1.09 -3.64
CA THR A 78 -6.11 0.28 -3.10
C THR A 78 -6.79 -0.50 -4.21
N LYS A 79 -7.21 0.17 -5.29
CA LYS A 79 -7.87 -0.46 -6.44
C LYS A 79 -6.98 -1.47 -7.17
N GLU A 80 -5.74 -1.07 -7.48
CA GLU A 80 -4.80 -1.87 -8.28
C GLU A 80 -4.34 -3.14 -7.56
N PHE A 81 -4.08 -3.06 -6.25
CA PHE A 81 -3.40 -4.14 -5.52
C PHE A 81 -4.25 -4.78 -4.41
N LEU A 82 -5.16 -4.02 -3.79
CA LEU A 82 -5.98 -4.50 -2.68
C LEU A 82 -7.34 -5.03 -3.12
N GLU A 83 -7.95 -4.41 -4.11
CA GLU A 83 -9.22 -4.86 -4.66
C GLU A 83 -8.99 -5.87 -5.80
N LYS A 84 -9.96 -6.75 -6.05
CA LYS A 84 -9.92 -7.66 -7.20
C LYS A 84 -10.82 -7.09 -8.27
N GLU A 85 -10.28 -6.16 -9.05
CA GLU A 85 -11.01 -5.56 -10.17
C GLU A 85 -10.52 -6.07 -11.52
N ASN A 86 -11.28 -5.76 -12.57
CA ASN A 86 -10.92 -6.09 -13.95
C ASN A 86 -9.71 -5.27 -14.41
N ASN A 87 -9.00 -5.69 -15.47
CA ASN A 87 -7.78 -5.02 -15.94
C ASN A 87 -7.97 -3.57 -16.47
N TYR A 88 -9.20 -3.12 -16.62
CA TYR A 88 -9.61 -1.83 -17.20
C TYR A 88 -10.38 -0.96 -16.21
N TRP A 89 -10.37 -1.30 -14.91
CA TRP A 89 -11.07 -0.55 -13.86
C TRP A 89 -10.75 0.96 -13.88
N TYR A 90 -9.52 1.30 -14.30
CA TYR A 90 -9.06 2.68 -14.34
C TYR A 90 -9.82 3.55 -15.34
N GLU A 91 -10.47 2.99 -16.35
CA GLU A 91 -11.17 3.75 -17.39
C GLU A 91 -12.36 4.55 -16.85
N GLU A 92 -12.87 4.17 -15.67
CA GLU A 92 -13.95 4.88 -14.98
C GLU A 92 -13.46 6.18 -14.29
N PHE A 93 -12.16 6.29 -14.01
CA PHE A 93 -11.59 7.36 -13.19
C PHE A 93 -10.52 8.19 -13.91
N TYR A 94 -9.81 7.58 -14.85
CA TYR A 94 -8.61 8.14 -15.46
C TYR A 94 -8.55 7.86 -16.96
N SER A 95 -8.00 8.81 -17.70
CA SER A 95 -7.50 8.49 -19.04
C SER A 95 -6.35 7.47 -18.94
N LYS A 96 -6.16 6.65 -19.98
CA LYS A 96 -5.09 5.64 -20.03
C LYS A 96 -3.69 6.22 -19.75
N THR A 97 -3.37 7.38 -20.32
CA THR A 97 -2.06 8.02 -20.14
C THR A 97 -1.90 8.55 -18.71
N THR A 98 -2.96 9.16 -18.14
CA THR A 98 -2.98 9.60 -16.75
C THR A 98 -2.80 8.42 -15.80
N TYR A 99 -3.52 7.33 -16.03
CA TYR A 99 -3.43 6.12 -15.20
C TYR A 99 -2.00 5.59 -15.12
N TYR A 100 -1.32 5.36 -16.25
CA TYR A 100 0.03 4.81 -16.21
C TYR A 100 1.03 5.75 -15.53
N LYS A 101 0.90 7.06 -15.73
CA LYS A 101 1.73 8.06 -15.06
C LYS A 101 1.48 8.05 -13.54
N TYR A 102 0.21 8.12 -13.12
CA TYR A 102 -0.17 8.16 -11.71
C TYR A 102 0.19 6.86 -11.01
N ARG A 103 0.01 5.72 -11.66
CA ARG A 103 0.40 4.41 -11.10
C ARG A 103 1.89 4.34 -10.84
N LYS A 104 2.72 4.79 -11.79
CA LYS A 104 4.17 4.84 -11.60
C LYS A 104 4.53 5.72 -10.40
N ASN A 105 3.94 6.91 -10.30
CA ASN A 105 4.20 7.85 -9.21
C ASN A 105 3.74 7.28 -7.86
N ALA A 106 2.52 6.76 -7.77
CA ALA A 106 1.96 6.14 -6.59
C ALA A 106 2.85 4.98 -6.08
N VAL A 107 3.33 4.12 -7.00
CA VAL A 107 4.25 3.04 -6.66
C VAL A 107 5.58 3.57 -6.10
N ASN A 108 6.16 4.59 -6.74
CA ASN A 108 7.42 5.18 -6.28
C ASN A 108 7.28 5.84 -4.90
N GLU A 109 6.22 6.63 -4.69
CA GLU A 109 5.97 7.32 -3.43
C GLU A 109 5.64 6.35 -2.30
N PHE A 110 4.78 5.37 -2.57
CA PHE A 110 4.44 4.34 -1.59
C PHE A 110 5.70 3.61 -1.11
N LEU A 111 6.59 3.22 -2.03
CA LEU A 111 7.84 2.57 -1.67
C LEU A 111 8.80 3.47 -0.89
N ALA A 112 8.84 4.76 -1.22
CA ALA A 112 9.62 5.71 -0.44
C ALA A 112 9.11 5.73 1.01
N TYR A 113 7.81 5.92 1.23
CA TYR A 113 7.26 5.92 2.59
C TYR A 113 7.40 4.57 3.30
N TYR A 114 7.22 3.46 2.59
CA TYR A 114 7.32 2.12 3.18
C TYR A 114 8.75 1.71 3.53
N LEU A 115 9.76 2.14 2.76
CA LEU A 115 11.15 1.75 3.00
C LEU A 115 11.90 2.75 3.88
N ASP A 116 11.33 3.93 4.10
CA ASP A 116 11.89 4.91 5.01
C ASP A 116 12.01 4.33 6.43
N LYS A 117 13.20 4.49 7.01
CA LYS A 117 13.60 3.93 8.31
C LYS A 117 13.41 4.92 9.45
N GLU A 118 13.29 6.21 9.17
CA GLU A 118 13.36 7.29 10.18
C GLU A 118 12.05 8.03 10.38
N GLN A 119 10.95 7.30 10.33
CA GLN A 119 9.65 7.91 10.56
C GLN A 119 9.37 7.97 12.08
N THR A 120 10.12 8.83 12.79
CA THR A 120 9.93 9.18 14.20
C THR A 120 8.60 9.93 14.35
N ILE A 121 7.81 9.53 15.35
CA ILE A 121 6.58 10.21 15.77
C ILE A 121 6.98 11.60 16.28
N ILE A 122 6.41 12.66 15.71
CA ILE A 122 6.36 13.98 16.36
C ILE A 122 5.04 14.07 17.10
#